data_AF-A0A349ZTA0-F1
#
_entry.id   AF-A0A349ZTA0-F1
#
_cell.length_a   1.000
_cell.length_b   1.000
_cell.length_c   1.000
_cell.angle_alpha   90.00
_cell.angle_beta   90.00
_cell.angle_gamma   90.00
#
_symmetry.space_group_name_H-M   'P 1'
#
loop_
_entity.id
_entity.type
_entity.pdbx_description
1 polymer ?
#
loop_
_entity_poly.entity_id
_entity_poly.type
_entity_poly.pdbx_seq_one_letter_code
_entity_poly.pdbx_strand_id
1 'polypeptide(L)'
;KEKAVSAGSDFDIRYIYEPGEFNFSAMSDRGVREARYEYLLFMNNDIELKDKGAIERLCSFAAMKDAGAVGLKLFYPDSTLIQHDGITDLDCGPSHKLSGHDDRNVFYFGINRFNRNVLAVTGACLMISKEKYFNIGGFNVKMKVSYNDVELCLKCLKKGCRNILLNDTAMYHHESLMRGKDNDPEGGERNEGYQRLTAERDLLYRSNEWLKKEGDPYYSKRLVSDTLDYFVNVLPEYERRSSRSEVRELKQREVSRLNRKKARADKHLKLNIEKTSFETGMGDEQTDYYLIEGWFIDDKRDNSRFDRSLVLLSGEEGLEFSLFPKYRRDVGEVHKKAGRALLAGFVCKLPAAFIQKGKKYEAVFVMKTKGRNNARCAVWDRAVL
;
A
#
# COMPACT_ATOMS: atom_id res chain seq x y z
N LYS A 1 14.07 13.68 32.32
CA LYS A 1 15.11 13.91 33.35
C LYS A 1 14.67 13.44 34.73
N GLU A 2 13.62 14.00 35.33
CA GLU A 2 13.17 13.66 36.70
C GLU A 2 12.88 12.16 36.89
N LYS A 3 12.14 11.53 35.96
CA LYS A 3 11.91 10.07 35.99
C LYS A 3 13.20 9.25 36.02
N ALA A 4 14.19 9.64 35.22
CA ALA A 4 15.48 8.94 35.15
C ALA A 4 16.30 9.13 36.44
N VAL A 5 16.27 10.32 37.03
CA VAL A 5 16.93 10.60 38.32
C VAL A 5 16.25 9.82 39.45
N SER A 6 14.92 9.78 39.48
CA SER A 6 14.15 9.04 40.49
C SER A 6 14.36 7.53 40.41
N ALA A 7 14.55 6.98 39.21
CA ALA A 7 14.77 5.54 39.02
C ALA A 7 16.26 5.13 39.14
N GLY A 8 17.19 6.10 39.11
CA GLY A 8 18.63 5.85 39.09
C GLY A 8 19.21 5.25 40.39
N SER A 9 18.42 5.13 41.47
CA SER A 9 18.84 4.40 42.68
C SER A 9 18.81 2.89 42.50
N ASP A 10 17.91 2.40 41.64
CA ASP A 10 17.59 0.97 41.51
C ASP A 10 18.15 0.39 40.20
N PHE A 11 18.47 1.25 39.23
CA PHE A 11 18.94 0.89 37.90
C PHE A 11 20.09 1.78 37.44
N ASP A 12 21.03 1.21 36.67
CA ASP A 12 22.11 1.98 36.03
C ASP A 12 21.57 2.75 34.82
N ILE A 13 20.98 3.92 35.09
CA ILE A 13 20.34 4.78 34.09
C ILE A 13 21.25 5.97 33.78
N ARG A 14 21.63 6.09 32.51
CA ARG A 14 22.32 7.28 31.98
C ARG A 14 21.39 8.10 31.10
N TYR A 15 21.07 9.31 31.53
CA TYR A 15 20.25 10.25 30.76
C TYR A 15 21.13 11.18 29.91
N ILE A 16 20.98 11.11 28.59
CA ILE A 16 21.72 11.95 27.62
C ILE A 16 20.72 12.91 26.97
N TYR A 17 21.01 14.20 27.03
CA TYR A 17 20.17 15.24 26.44
C TYR A 17 21.02 16.26 25.70
N GLU A 18 20.55 16.71 24.55
CA GLU A 18 21.11 17.84 23.79
C GLU A 18 19.96 18.57 23.11
N PRO A 19 19.89 19.90 23.18
CA PRO A 19 18.92 20.68 22.42
C PRO A 19 19.13 20.48 20.90
N GLY A 20 18.04 20.29 20.16
CA GLY A 20 18.10 20.16 18.70
C GLY A 20 16.76 19.73 18.09
N GLU A 21 16.70 19.71 16.76
CA GLU A 21 15.58 19.11 16.05
C GLU A 21 15.49 17.60 16.32
N PHE A 22 14.27 17.07 16.33
CA PHE A 22 14.06 15.64 16.48
C PHE A 22 14.70 14.86 15.31
N ASN A 23 15.59 13.94 15.65
CA ASN A 23 16.20 13.00 14.71
C ASN A 23 16.44 11.69 15.45
N PHE A 24 15.50 10.74 15.29
CA PHE A 24 15.54 9.44 15.95
C PHE A 24 16.86 8.70 15.69
N SER A 25 17.32 8.71 14.44
CA SER A 25 18.57 8.09 14.02
C SER A 25 19.79 8.68 14.75
N ALA A 26 19.92 10.01 14.75
CA ALA A 26 21.04 10.68 15.43
C ALA A 26 20.99 10.52 16.96
N MET A 27 19.79 10.55 17.56
CA MET A 27 19.60 10.32 18.99
C MET A 27 19.99 8.88 19.38
N SER A 28 19.57 7.91 18.57
CA SER A 28 19.91 6.50 18.74
C SER A 28 21.42 6.27 18.64
N ASP A 29 22.07 6.80 17.60
CA ASP A 29 23.53 6.71 17.41
C ASP A 29 24.30 7.25 18.62
N ARG A 30 23.83 8.34 19.24
CA ARG A 30 24.44 8.90 20.45
C ARG A 30 24.32 7.94 21.64
N GLY A 31 23.15 7.32 21.82
CA GLY A 31 22.97 6.28 22.83
C GLY A 31 23.90 5.09 22.63
N VAL A 32 24.07 4.65 21.37
CA VAL A 32 24.95 3.52 21.03
C VAL A 32 26.42 3.80 21.38
N ARG A 33 26.90 5.03 21.18
CA ARG A 33 28.29 5.41 21.54
C ARG A 33 28.57 5.26 23.02
N GLU A 34 27.57 5.49 23.87
CA GLU A 34 27.68 5.37 25.33
C GLU A 34 27.31 3.97 25.85
N ALA A 35 26.71 3.11 25.01
CA ALA A 35 26.32 1.76 25.39
C ALA A 35 27.55 0.89 25.70
N ARG A 36 27.54 0.18 26.82
CA ARG A 36 28.70 -0.62 27.29
C ARG A 36 28.65 -2.10 26.88
N TYR A 37 27.46 -2.61 26.58
CA TYR A 37 27.23 -4.04 26.38
C TYR A 37 27.18 -4.44 24.90
N GLU A 38 27.22 -5.76 24.66
CA GLU A 38 27.34 -6.36 23.33
C GLU A 38 26.06 -6.31 22.50
N TYR A 39 24.90 -6.21 23.14
CA TYR A 39 23.60 -6.14 22.47
C TYR A 39 22.95 -4.78 22.73
N LEU A 40 22.48 -4.16 21.65
CA LEU A 40 21.80 -2.88 21.65
C LEU A 40 20.30 -3.14 21.52
N LEU A 41 19.52 -2.66 22.48
CA LEU A 41 18.06 -2.65 22.42
C LEU A 41 17.58 -1.22 22.22
N PHE A 42 17.04 -0.93 21.04
CA PHE A 42 16.27 0.28 20.77
C PHE A 42 14.83 0.01 21.20
N MET A 43 14.32 0.86 22.07
CA MET A 43 12.98 0.73 22.62
C MET A 43 12.38 2.12 22.81
N ASN A 44 11.16 2.32 22.29
CA ASN A 44 10.44 3.55 22.55
C ASN A 44 10.06 3.67 24.03
N ASN A 45 9.93 4.90 24.51
CA ASN A 45 9.68 5.20 25.93
C ASN A 45 8.22 4.95 26.37
N ASP A 46 7.37 4.48 25.46
CA ASP A 46 5.95 4.18 25.62
C ASP A 46 5.63 2.71 25.25
N ILE A 47 6.64 1.84 25.37
CA ILE A 47 6.51 0.38 25.33
C ILE A 47 6.19 -0.14 26.73
N GLU A 48 5.20 -1.03 26.82
CA GLU A 48 4.82 -1.73 28.04
C GLU A 48 5.10 -3.23 27.89
N LEU A 49 5.91 -3.75 28.81
CA LEU A 49 6.25 -5.16 28.88
C LEU A 49 5.04 -5.97 29.35
N LYS A 50 4.57 -6.89 28.51
CA LYS A 50 3.47 -7.82 28.85
C LYS A 50 3.99 -9.14 29.40
N ASP A 51 5.02 -9.70 28.76
CA ASP A 51 5.54 -11.03 29.05
C ASP A 51 6.89 -10.96 29.79
N LYS A 52 7.01 -11.69 30.90
CA LYS A 52 8.31 -11.92 31.54
C LYS A 52 9.21 -12.72 30.59
N GLY A 53 10.48 -12.34 30.48
CA GLY A 53 11.44 -13.04 29.62
C GLY A 53 11.53 -12.51 28.18
N ALA A 54 10.71 -11.52 27.79
CA ALA A 54 10.68 -11.04 26.41
C ALA A 54 12.02 -10.42 25.95
N ILE A 55 12.72 -9.72 26.83
CA ILE A 55 14.04 -9.13 26.53
C ILE A 55 15.09 -10.23 26.39
N GLU A 56 15.05 -11.25 27.25
CA GLU A 56 15.92 -12.42 27.20
C GLU A 56 15.70 -13.21 25.91
N ARG A 57 14.45 -13.34 25.45
CA ARG A 57 14.11 -13.94 24.15
C ARG A 57 14.72 -13.13 23.01
N LEU A 58 14.51 -11.81 22.97
CA LEU A 58 15.15 -10.94 21.96
C LEU A 58 16.67 -11.16 21.93
N CYS A 59 17.30 -11.19 23.11
CA CYS A 59 18.74 -11.41 23.25
C CYS A 59 19.19 -12.77 22.72
N SER A 60 18.45 -13.84 23.04
CA SER A 60 18.76 -15.19 22.57
C SER A 60 18.75 -15.31 21.04
N PHE A 61 17.83 -14.63 20.36
CA PHE A 61 17.78 -14.58 18.90
C PHE A 61 18.84 -13.63 18.32
N ALA A 62 19.09 -12.48 18.95
CA ALA A 62 20.12 -11.53 18.51
C ALA A 62 21.54 -12.13 18.61
N ALA A 63 21.74 -13.07 19.52
CA ALA A 63 22.99 -13.82 19.70
C ALA A 63 23.28 -14.83 18.57
N MET A 64 22.30 -15.14 17.70
CA MET A 64 22.56 -16.01 16.56
C MET A 64 23.56 -15.35 15.59
N LYS A 65 24.52 -16.14 15.10
CA LYS A 65 25.61 -15.65 14.25
C LYS A 65 25.08 -14.87 13.04
N ASP A 66 23.99 -15.33 12.43
CA ASP A 66 23.40 -14.74 11.23
C ASP A 66 22.16 -13.87 11.50
N ALA A 67 21.82 -13.57 12.76
CA ALA A 67 20.76 -12.63 13.09
C ALA A 67 21.17 -11.19 12.76
N GLY A 68 20.30 -10.47 12.06
CA GLY A 68 20.38 -9.03 11.84
C GLY A 68 19.67 -8.29 12.97
N ALA A 69 18.66 -7.51 12.61
CA ALA A 69 17.75 -6.90 13.57
C ALA A 69 16.72 -7.92 14.06
N VAL A 70 16.49 -7.97 15.37
CA VAL A 70 15.50 -8.83 16.01
C VAL A 70 14.44 -7.96 16.68
N GLY A 71 13.19 -8.13 16.29
CA GLY A 71 12.06 -7.42 16.88
C GLY A 71 11.02 -8.41 17.41
N LEU A 72 9.99 -7.89 18.05
CA LEU A 72 8.87 -8.67 18.57
C LEU A 72 7.54 -8.07 18.13
N LYS A 73 6.49 -8.87 18.20
CA LYS A 73 5.13 -8.43 17.91
C LYS A 73 4.71 -7.31 18.88
N LEU A 74 4.10 -6.25 18.35
CA LEU A 74 3.51 -5.19 19.14
C LEU A 74 2.00 -5.14 18.96
N PHE A 75 1.30 -4.92 20.06
CA PHE A 75 -0.14 -4.66 20.10
C PHE A 75 -0.43 -3.19 20.38
N TYR A 76 -1.57 -2.72 19.87
CA TYR A 76 -2.16 -1.49 20.37
C TYR A 76 -2.58 -1.66 21.84
N PRO A 77 -2.54 -0.60 22.67
CA PRO A 77 -2.79 -0.68 24.11
C PRO A 77 -4.10 -1.39 24.45
N ASP A 78 -4.04 -2.20 25.51
CA ASP A 78 -5.21 -2.90 26.08
C ASP A 78 -6.05 -3.68 25.05
N SER A 79 -5.42 -4.19 23.98
CA SER A 79 -6.11 -4.85 22.88
C SER A 79 -5.41 -6.12 22.39
N THR A 80 -6.09 -6.87 21.52
CA THR A 80 -5.46 -7.94 20.71
C THR A 80 -5.16 -7.48 19.29
N LEU A 81 -5.28 -6.18 19.00
CA LEU A 81 -5.04 -5.64 17.67
C LEU A 81 -3.54 -5.51 17.44
N ILE A 82 -3.06 -6.15 16.38
CA ILE A 82 -1.67 -6.09 15.93
C ILE A 82 -1.35 -4.67 15.48
N GLN A 83 -0.25 -4.12 15.98
CA GLN A 83 0.35 -2.89 15.49
C GLN A 83 1.62 -3.18 14.69
N HIS A 84 2.41 -4.16 15.12
CA HIS A 84 3.59 -4.63 14.41
C HIS A 84 3.64 -6.14 14.42
N ASP A 85 3.64 -6.73 13.22
CA ASP A 85 3.97 -8.13 12.97
C ASP A 85 4.96 -8.16 11.80
N GLY A 86 6.07 -7.39 11.92
CA GLY A 86 7.05 -7.23 10.86
C GLY A 86 6.63 -6.25 9.76
N ILE A 87 7.62 -5.84 8.97
CA ILE A 87 7.45 -4.91 7.85
C ILE A 87 7.71 -5.66 6.55
N THR A 88 6.89 -5.36 5.54
CA THR A 88 6.98 -5.90 4.17
C THR A 88 6.99 -4.76 3.18
N ASP A 89 7.79 -4.88 2.10
CA ASP A 89 7.75 -3.92 0.99
C ASP A 89 6.51 -4.14 0.13
N LEU A 90 5.63 -3.14 0.09
CA LEU A 90 4.36 -3.12 -0.63
C LEU A 90 4.36 -2.00 -1.68
N ASP A 91 3.33 -1.92 -2.52
CA ASP A 91 3.24 -0.91 -3.59
C ASP A 91 3.26 0.53 -3.04
N CYS A 92 2.72 0.73 -1.82
CA CYS A 92 2.78 2.02 -1.13
C CYS A 92 4.12 2.31 -0.43
N GLY A 93 4.97 1.29 -0.30
CA GLY A 93 6.22 1.30 0.46
C GLY A 93 6.24 0.29 1.60
N PRO A 94 7.36 0.20 2.35
CA PRO A 94 7.49 -0.66 3.52
C PRO A 94 6.38 -0.36 4.53
N SER A 95 5.61 -1.39 4.87
CA SER A 95 4.42 -1.26 5.70
C SER A 95 4.31 -2.38 6.73
N HIS A 96 3.71 -2.07 7.88
CA HIS A 96 3.45 -3.03 8.95
C HIS A 96 2.34 -4.00 8.52
N LYS A 97 2.69 -5.27 8.26
CA LYS A 97 1.70 -6.28 7.88
C LYS A 97 0.78 -6.61 9.05
N LEU A 98 -0.46 -6.94 8.72
CA LEU A 98 -1.55 -7.25 9.66
C LEU A 98 -1.86 -6.13 10.67
N SER A 99 -1.34 -4.92 10.49
CA SER A 99 -1.70 -3.78 11.35
C SER A 99 -3.22 -3.59 11.37
N GLY A 100 -3.77 -3.39 12.58
CA GLY A 100 -5.20 -3.29 12.85
C GLY A 100 -5.96 -4.61 12.87
N HIS A 101 -5.35 -5.75 12.53
CA HIS A 101 -6.00 -7.05 12.59
C HIS A 101 -5.97 -7.62 14.00
N ASP A 102 -7.01 -8.38 14.34
CA ASP A 102 -7.09 -9.07 15.63
C ASP A 102 -6.21 -10.32 15.63
N ASP A 103 -5.21 -10.34 16.51
CA ASP A 103 -4.28 -11.45 16.68
C ASP A 103 -4.95 -12.72 17.19
N ARG A 104 -6.23 -12.74 17.56
CA ARG A 104 -6.95 -14.01 17.83
C ARG A 104 -7.15 -14.84 16.57
N ASN A 105 -7.13 -14.23 15.39
CA ASN A 105 -7.21 -14.93 14.12
C ASN A 105 -5.88 -15.59 13.75
N VAL A 106 -5.94 -16.62 12.91
CA VAL A 106 -4.76 -17.29 12.34
C VAL A 106 -4.67 -16.88 10.88
N PHE A 107 -3.65 -16.10 10.54
CA PHE A 107 -3.43 -15.59 9.19
C PHE A 107 -2.44 -16.47 8.43
N TYR A 108 -2.62 -16.62 7.12
CA TYR A 108 -1.69 -17.21 6.16
C TYR A 108 -0.73 -18.28 6.74
N PHE A 109 -1.23 -19.50 6.91
CA PHE A 109 -0.46 -20.62 7.47
C PHE A 109 0.14 -20.34 8.86
N GLY A 110 -0.52 -19.51 9.66
CA GLY A 110 -0.06 -19.14 11.00
C GLY A 110 1.10 -18.16 11.00
N ILE A 111 1.23 -17.29 9.99
CA ILE A 111 2.34 -16.34 9.90
C ILE A 111 2.48 -15.49 11.17
N ASN A 112 1.36 -15.05 11.74
CA ASN A 112 1.31 -14.28 13.00
C ASN A 112 1.58 -15.12 14.26
N ARG A 113 1.85 -16.43 14.15
CA ARG A 113 2.04 -17.33 15.30
C ARG A 113 3.48 -17.76 15.51
N PHE A 114 4.28 -17.75 14.45
CA PHE A 114 5.62 -18.30 14.48
C PHE A 114 6.67 -17.21 14.30
N ASN A 115 7.81 -17.39 14.97
CA ASN A 115 8.97 -16.54 14.75
C ASN A 115 9.43 -16.75 13.31
N ARG A 116 9.72 -15.64 12.62
CA ARG A 116 9.99 -15.68 11.19
C ARG A 116 10.99 -14.64 10.77
N ASN A 117 11.65 -14.91 9.66
CA ASN A 117 12.47 -13.91 9.01
C ASN A 117 11.56 -12.91 8.29
N VAL A 118 11.89 -11.62 8.39
CA VAL A 118 11.12 -10.52 7.79
C VAL A 118 12.07 -9.56 7.09
N LEU A 119 11.53 -8.71 6.21
CA LEU A 119 12.31 -7.66 5.58
C LEU A 119 12.88 -6.71 6.64
N ALA A 120 12.01 -6.23 7.53
CA ALA A 120 12.39 -5.35 8.63
C ALA A 120 11.49 -5.53 9.85
N VAL A 121 12.01 -5.10 11.00
CA VAL A 121 11.28 -4.94 12.26
C VAL A 121 11.28 -3.46 12.64
N THR A 122 10.31 -3.03 13.45
CA THR A 122 10.15 -1.62 13.79
C THR A 122 11.18 -1.14 14.81
N GLY A 123 11.60 0.12 14.70
CA GLY A 123 12.46 0.79 15.67
C GLY A 123 11.82 0.97 17.05
N ALA A 124 10.52 0.75 17.19
CA ALA A 124 9.84 0.80 18.49
C ALA A 124 10.33 -0.27 19.47
N CYS A 125 10.75 -1.43 18.96
CA CYS A 125 11.42 -2.47 19.73
C CYS A 125 12.31 -3.32 18.81
N LEU A 126 13.62 -3.04 18.82
CA LEU A 126 14.62 -3.65 17.94
C LEU A 126 15.89 -3.95 18.72
N MET A 127 16.32 -5.21 18.73
CA MET A 127 17.60 -5.64 19.26
C MET A 127 18.58 -6.02 18.16
N ILE A 128 19.84 -5.63 18.29
CA ILE A 128 20.92 -5.98 17.37
C ILE A 128 22.25 -6.09 18.12
N SER A 129 23.16 -6.95 17.64
CA SER A 129 24.55 -6.95 18.13
C SER A 129 25.22 -5.61 17.83
N LYS A 130 25.93 -5.06 18.83
CA LYS A 130 26.71 -3.83 18.72
C LYS A 130 27.76 -3.94 17.62
N GLU A 131 28.42 -5.09 17.50
CA GLU A 131 29.38 -5.37 16.43
C GLU A 131 28.72 -5.25 15.04
N LYS A 132 27.59 -5.93 14.83
CA LYS A 132 26.85 -5.89 13.56
C LYS A 132 26.37 -4.47 13.26
N TYR A 133 25.89 -3.74 14.25
CA TYR A 133 25.44 -2.36 14.12
C TYR A 133 26.54 -1.44 13.58
N PHE A 134 27.77 -1.52 14.11
CA PHE A 134 28.90 -0.75 13.57
C PHE A 134 29.34 -1.25 12.19
N ASN A 135 29.35 -2.57 11.97
CA ASN A 135 29.72 -3.17 10.68
C ASN A 135 28.79 -2.79 9.52
N ILE A 136 27.53 -2.45 9.81
CA ILE A 136 26.57 -1.92 8.83
C ILE A 136 26.51 -0.40 8.76
N GLY A 137 27.27 0.30 9.61
CA GLY A 137 27.33 1.76 9.67
C GLY A 137 26.16 2.43 10.41
N GLY A 138 25.46 1.70 11.28
CA GLY A 138 24.40 2.22 12.14
C GLY A 138 23.20 2.81 11.39
N PHE A 139 22.45 3.68 12.07
CA PHE A 139 21.31 4.36 11.46
C PHE A 139 21.76 5.40 10.44
N ASN A 140 20.96 5.58 9.39
CA ASN A 140 21.16 6.70 8.47
C ASN A 140 20.57 7.99 9.05
N VAL A 141 21.42 8.87 9.57
CA VAL A 141 21.01 10.16 10.18
C VAL A 141 20.24 11.10 9.25
N LYS A 142 20.23 10.86 7.93
CA LYS A 142 19.40 11.59 6.96
C LYS A 142 17.92 11.17 7.02
N MET A 143 17.62 9.99 7.56
CA MET A 143 16.26 9.52 7.86
C MET A 143 15.94 9.87 9.31
N LYS A 144 15.35 11.05 9.52
CA LYS A 144 15.13 11.62 10.85
C LYS A 144 14.00 10.93 11.60
N VAL A 145 12.92 10.57 10.91
CA VAL A 145 11.65 10.18 11.56
C VAL A 145 11.13 8.82 11.12
N SER A 146 11.19 8.52 9.82
CA SER A 146 10.56 7.35 9.20
C SER A 146 11.60 6.52 8.44
N TYR A 147 11.29 5.23 8.23
CA TYR A 147 12.09 4.27 7.47
C TYR A 147 13.54 4.05 7.96
N ASN A 148 13.97 4.67 9.05
CA ASN A 148 15.31 4.51 9.62
C ASN A 148 15.56 3.07 10.10
N ASP A 149 14.55 2.47 10.73
CA ASP A 149 14.49 1.08 11.15
C ASP A 149 14.51 0.12 9.96
N VAL A 150 13.72 0.42 8.93
CA VAL A 150 13.72 -0.35 7.67
C VAL A 150 15.10 -0.28 7.01
N GLU A 151 15.71 0.89 6.92
CA GLU A 151 17.04 1.05 6.30
C GLU A 151 18.13 0.28 7.04
N LEU A 152 18.13 0.32 8.38
CA LEU A 152 19.02 -0.49 9.22
C LEU A 152 18.83 -1.99 8.93
N CYS A 153 17.58 -2.45 8.87
CA CYS A 153 17.23 -3.83 8.56
C CYS A 153 17.69 -4.24 7.15
N LEU A 154 17.53 -3.38 6.14
CA LEU A 154 17.99 -3.66 4.77
C LEU A 154 19.53 -3.74 4.70
N LYS A 155 20.25 -2.93 5.48
CA LYS A 155 21.71 -3.05 5.60
C LYS A 155 22.13 -4.38 6.21
N CYS A 156 21.40 -4.90 7.20
CA CYS A 156 21.63 -6.25 7.73
C CYS A 156 21.49 -7.31 6.63
N LEU A 157 20.41 -7.24 5.82
CA LEU A 157 20.18 -8.18 4.72
C LEU A 157 21.33 -8.14 3.69
N LYS A 158 21.82 -6.94 3.33
CA LYS A 158 22.97 -6.76 2.42
C LYS A 158 24.26 -7.41 2.94
N LYS A 159 24.42 -7.57 4.26
CA LYS A 159 25.55 -8.28 4.87
C LYS A 159 25.30 -9.79 5.03
N GLY A 160 24.21 -10.31 4.49
CA GLY A 160 23.83 -11.72 4.58
C GLY A 160 23.23 -12.12 5.93
N CYS A 161 22.89 -11.15 6.79
CA CYS A 161 22.15 -11.41 8.02
C CYS A 161 20.65 -11.53 7.73
N ARG A 162 19.89 -12.11 8.66
CA ARG A 162 18.44 -12.28 8.58
C ARG A 162 17.77 -11.50 9.69
N ASN A 163 16.83 -10.62 9.37
CA ASN A 163 16.04 -9.94 10.40
C ASN A 163 14.95 -10.88 10.89
N ILE A 164 14.71 -10.92 12.20
CA ILE A 164 13.86 -11.91 12.85
C ILE A 164 12.77 -11.20 13.62
N LEU A 165 11.52 -11.60 13.38
CA LEU A 165 10.38 -11.20 14.18
C LEU A 165 9.99 -12.33 15.12
N LEU A 166 9.87 -12.01 16.42
CA LEU A 166 9.34 -12.93 17.43
C LEU A 166 7.83 -12.72 17.59
N ASN A 167 7.07 -13.81 17.45
CA ASN A 167 5.60 -13.83 17.54
C ASN A 167 5.06 -14.65 18.69
N ASP A 168 5.96 -15.36 19.37
CA ASP A 168 5.69 -16.16 20.56
C ASP A 168 5.66 -15.32 21.86
N THR A 169 5.89 -14.01 21.74
CA THR A 169 5.77 -12.99 22.78
C THR A 169 5.32 -11.67 22.16
N ALA A 170 4.70 -10.80 22.94
CA ALA A 170 4.29 -9.47 22.48
C ALA A 170 4.41 -8.41 23.57
N MET A 171 4.42 -7.14 23.18
CA MET A 171 4.36 -5.98 24.07
C MET A 171 3.27 -5.01 23.61
N TYR A 172 2.83 -4.12 24.50
CA TYR A 172 1.98 -3.00 24.09
C TYR A 172 2.83 -1.80 23.73
N HIS A 173 2.41 -1.07 22.70
CA HIS A 173 3.05 0.19 22.31
C HIS A 173 1.98 1.29 22.24
N HIS A 174 2.12 2.29 23.11
CA HIS A 174 1.10 3.30 23.37
C HIS A 174 1.01 4.43 22.33
N GLU A 175 1.43 4.16 21.09
CA GLU A 175 1.67 5.01 19.89
C GLU A 175 0.66 6.15 19.58
N SER A 176 0.37 6.99 20.57
CA SER A 176 -0.72 7.98 20.54
C SER A 176 -0.52 9.16 21.50
N LEU A 177 0.50 9.12 22.36
CA LEU A 177 0.79 10.26 23.25
C LEU A 177 1.71 11.33 22.64
N MET A 178 2.46 11.05 21.55
CA MET A 178 3.42 12.04 21.01
C MET A 178 3.54 12.14 19.47
N ARG A 179 3.00 11.22 18.68
CA ARG A 179 3.07 11.32 17.21
C ARG A 179 1.73 11.79 16.65
N GLY A 180 1.67 13.06 16.20
CA GLY A 180 0.63 13.53 15.30
C GLY A 180 0.59 12.63 14.06
N LYS A 181 -0.62 12.32 13.57
CA LYS A 181 -0.80 11.41 12.43
C LYS A 181 -0.16 12.02 11.18
N ASP A 182 1.00 11.50 10.76
CA ASP A 182 1.62 11.84 9.46
C ASP A 182 0.69 11.45 8.26
N ASN A 183 -0.37 10.69 8.51
CA ASN A 183 -1.33 10.17 7.54
C ASN A 183 -2.74 10.80 7.61
N ASP A 184 -2.94 11.95 8.26
CA ASP A 184 -4.26 12.58 8.30
C ASP A 184 -4.60 13.26 6.95
N PRO A 185 -5.58 12.75 6.17
CA PRO A 185 -5.99 13.34 4.90
C PRO A 185 -7.00 14.48 5.08
N GLU A 186 -7.48 14.77 6.29
CA GLU A 186 -8.54 15.76 6.51
C GLU A 186 -8.10 17.22 6.29
N GLY A 187 -6.79 17.48 6.27
CA GLY A 187 -6.25 18.75 5.79
C GLY A 187 -5.82 18.59 4.34
N GLY A 188 -6.60 19.11 3.37
CA GLY A 188 -6.34 19.03 1.93
C GLY A 188 -5.04 19.69 1.41
N GLU A 189 -4.03 19.88 2.25
CA GLU A 189 -2.69 20.33 1.92
C GLU A 189 -1.65 19.26 2.33
N ARG A 190 -0.69 18.99 1.44
CA ARG A 190 0.45 18.09 1.71
C ARG A 190 1.31 18.69 2.84
N ASN A 191 1.01 18.34 4.09
CA ASN A 191 1.73 18.84 5.25
C ASN A 191 3.22 18.43 5.23
N GLU A 192 4.06 19.13 5.98
CA GLU A 192 5.50 18.90 6.05
C GLU A 192 5.86 17.45 6.43
N GLY A 193 5.01 16.78 7.22
CA GLY A 193 5.16 15.37 7.60
C GLY A 193 5.08 14.43 6.40
N TYR A 194 4.07 14.61 5.54
CA TYR A 194 3.91 13.82 4.31
C TYR A 194 5.07 14.04 3.33
N GLN A 195 5.53 15.29 3.18
CA GLN A 195 6.68 15.62 2.33
C GLN A 195 7.97 14.96 2.83
N ARG A 196 8.21 15.00 4.15
CA ARG A 196 9.33 14.31 4.80
C ARG A 196 9.24 12.80 4.61
N LEU A 197 8.08 12.20 4.88
CA LEU A 197 7.85 10.76 4.69
C LEU A 197 8.17 10.33 3.25
N THR A 198 7.71 11.09 2.26
CA THR A 198 7.98 10.83 0.85
C THR A 198 9.48 10.93 0.54
N ALA A 199 10.15 11.99 1.02
CA ALA A 199 11.59 12.20 0.79
C ALA A 199 12.45 11.10 1.43
N GLU A 200 12.11 10.66 2.66
CA GLU A 200 12.79 9.57 3.35
C GLU A 200 12.56 8.22 2.66
N ARG A 201 11.36 7.97 2.15
CA ARG A 201 11.05 6.79 1.32
C ARG A 201 11.88 6.77 0.03
N ASP A 202 11.97 7.91 -0.65
CA ASP A 202 12.76 8.02 -1.88
C ASP A 202 14.26 7.80 -1.61
N LEU A 203 14.75 8.30 -0.48
CA LEU A 203 16.11 8.04 -0.02
C LEU A 203 16.35 6.55 0.30
N LEU A 204 15.38 5.88 0.92
CA LEU A 204 15.43 4.44 1.21
C LEU A 204 15.63 3.65 -0.08
N TYR A 205 14.78 3.88 -1.08
CA TYR A 205 14.87 3.16 -2.35
C TYR A 205 16.11 3.51 -3.16
N ARG A 206 16.55 4.78 -3.15
CA ARG A 206 17.81 5.18 -3.82
C ARG A 206 19.01 4.45 -3.20
N SER A 207 18.99 4.24 -1.90
CA SER A 207 20.07 3.52 -1.19
C SER A 207 19.95 2.00 -1.32
N ASN A 208 18.80 1.49 -1.77
CA ASN A 208 18.46 0.07 -1.81
C ASN A 208 17.78 -0.31 -3.14
N GLU A 209 18.37 0.05 -4.27
CA GLU A 209 17.81 -0.24 -5.61
C GLU A 209 17.55 -1.74 -5.85
N TRP A 210 18.34 -2.60 -5.21
CA TRP A 210 18.15 -4.05 -5.22
C TRP A 210 16.73 -4.46 -4.76
N LEU A 211 16.14 -3.75 -3.80
CA LEU A 211 14.81 -4.08 -3.27
C LEU A 211 13.74 -3.91 -4.36
N LYS A 212 13.84 -2.86 -5.18
CA LYS A 212 12.95 -2.65 -6.34
C LYS A 212 13.15 -3.72 -7.42
N LYS A 213 14.38 -4.16 -7.62
CA LYS A 213 14.73 -5.13 -8.67
C LYS A 213 14.35 -6.56 -8.30
N GLU A 214 14.62 -6.95 -7.07
CA GLU A 214 14.49 -8.33 -6.59
C GLU A 214 13.15 -8.57 -5.91
N GLY A 215 12.61 -7.53 -5.24
CA GLY A 215 11.45 -7.58 -4.37
C GLY A 215 11.84 -7.97 -2.94
N ASP A 216 10.87 -7.90 -2.03
CA ASP A 216 11.02 -8.41 -0.66
C ASP A 216 11.27 -9.94 -0.69
N PRO A 217 12.41 -10.43 -0.18
CA PRO A 217 12.75 -11.86 -0.23
C PRO A 217 11.88 -12.73 0.69
N TYR A 218 11.17 -12.12 1.64
CA TYR A 218 10.29 -12.81 2.59
C TYR A 218 8.80 -12.67 2.24
N TYR A 219 8.48 -12.02 1.12
CA TYR A 219 7.12 -11.85 0.65
C TYR A 219 6.91 -12.43 -0.74
N SER A 220 5.87 -13.26 -0.89
CA SER A 220 5.60 -13.90 -2.17
C SER A 220 4.97 -12.92 -3.16
N LYS A 221 5.52 -12.86 -4.38
CA LYS A 221 4.95 -12.10 -5.51
C LYS A 221 3.54 -12.55 -5.92
N ARG A 222 3.09 -13.72 -5.42
CA ARG A 222 1.73 -14.25 -5.60
C ARG A 222 0.74 -13.74 -4.56
N LEU A 223 1.16 -12.92 -3.61
CA LEU A 223 0.29 -12.29 -2.62
C LEU A 223 0.09 -10.81 -2.97
N VAL A 224 -1.02 -10.25 -2.50
CA VAL A 224 -1.42 -8.88 -2.77
C VAL A 224 -0.37 -7.88 -2.27
N SER A 225 -0.06 -6.86 -3.06
CA SER A 225 0.96 -5.86 -2.76
C SER A 225 0.37 -4.51 -2.32
N ASP A 226 -0.95 -4.38 -2.28
CA ASP A 226 -1.68 -3.12 -2.05
C ASP A 226 -2.57 -3.15 -0.80
N THR A 227 -2.49 -4.22 0.00
CA THR A 227 -3.19 -4.35 1.28
C THR A 227 -2.27 -4.86 2.38
N LEU A 228 -2.69 -4.71 3.64
CA LEU A 228 -1.94 -5.19 4.81
C LEU A 228 -2.21 -6.67 5.16
N ASP A 229 -3.06 -7.37 4.40
CA ASP A 229 -3.39 -8.79 4.61
C ASP A 229 -2.60 -9.69 3.62
N TYR A 230 -2.65 -11.00 3.81
CA TYR A 230 -1.99 -12.04 3.02
C TYR A 230 -2.98 -12.73 2.06
N PHE A 231 -3.75 -11.96 1.32
CA PHE A 231 -4.57 -12.52 0.24
C PHE A 231 -3.70 -12.98 -0.92
N VAL A 232 -4.14 -14.05 -1.59
CA VAL A 232 -3.58 -14.41 -2.89
C VAL A 232 -3.85 -13.26 -3.85
N ASN A 233 -2.85 -12.88 -4.63
CA ASN A 233 -2.92 -11.91 -5.71
C ASN A 233 -3.71 -12.49 -6.89
N VAL A 234 -4.98 -12.81 -6.62
CA VAL A 234 -6.02 -13.01 -7.61
C VAL A 234 -6.70 -11.67 -7.91
N LEU A 235 -6.20 -10.56 -7.34
CA LEU A 235 -6.72 -9.21 -7.56
C LEU A 235 -6.82 -8.99 -9.06
N PRO A 236 -8.05 -8.94 -9.58
CA PRO A 236 -8.26 -8.59 -10.97
C PRO A 236 -7.62 -7.24 -11.23
N GLU A 237 -7.14 -7.01 -12.44
CA GLU A 237 -6.41 -5.79 -12.80
C GLU A 237 -7.17 -4.49 -12.44
N TYR A 238 -8.52 -4.53 -12.43
CA TYR A 238 -9.33 -3.40 -12.01
C TYR A 238 -9.23 -3.05 -10.51
N GLU A 239 -8.82 -3.96 -9.63
CA GLU A 239 -8.69 -3.71 -8.19
C GLU A 239 -7.34 -3.07 -7.86
N ARG A 240 -6.31 -3.29 -8.68
CA ARG A 240 -4.97 -2.70 -8.51
C ARG A 240 -5.03 -1.18 -8.60
N ARG A 241 -4.66 -0.49 -7.53
CA ARG A 241 -4.64 0.98 -7.49
C ARG A 241 -3.69 1.62 -8.50
N SER A 242 -2.66 0.91 -8.94
CA SER A 242 -1.71 1.33 -9.96
C SER A 242 -2.25 1.24 -11.39
N SER A 243 -3.23 0.37 -11.68
CA SER A 243 -3.74 0.19 -13.06
C SER A 243 -4.54 1.38 -13.58
N ARG A 244 -4.43 1.69 -14.87
CA ARG A 244 -5.17 2.76 -15.57
C ARG A 244 -5.78 2.23 -16.86
N SER A 245 -6.94 2.78 -17.25
CA SER A 245 -7.52 2.48 -18.56
C SER A 245 -6.63 3.06 -19.66
N GLU A 246 -6.23 2.22 -20.62
CA GLU A 246 -5.57 2.66 -21.85
C GLU A 246 -6.43 3.69 -22.59
N VAL A 247 -5.79 4.75 -23.10
CA VAL A 247 -6.44 5.88 -23.77
C VAL A 247 -6.05 5.92 -25.23
N ARG A 248 -7.02 6.17 -26.11
CA ARG A 248 -6.82 6.34 -27.56
C ARG A 248 -7.61 7.54 -28.07
N GLU A 249 -6.93 8.48 -28.71
CA GLU A 249 -7.59 9.57 -29.44
C GLU A 249 -8.29 9.03 -30.70
N LEU A 250 -9.53 9.47 -30.92
CA LEU A 250 -10.34 9.06 -32.05
C LEU A 250 -10.13 9.99 -33.24
N LYS A 251 -10.08 9.40 -34.44
CA LYS A 251 -10.06 10.17 -35.69
C LYS A 251 -11.40 10.88 -35.89
N GLN A 252 -11.41 12.04 -36.53
CA GLN A 252 -12.62 12.84 -36.80
C GLN A 252 -13.75 12.00 -37.43
N ARG A 253 -13.44 11.12 -38.39
CA ARG A 253 -14.39 10.19 -39.01
C ARG A 253 -15.08 9.23 -38.02
N GLU A 254 -14.36 8.80 -36.98
CA GLU A 254 -14.89 7.93 -35.93
C GLU A 254 -15.82 8.72 -35.01
N VAL A 255 -15.42 9.94 -34.65
CA VAL A 255 -16.24 10.88 -33.86
C VAL A 255 -17.55 11.21 -34.59
N SER A 256 -17.51 11.62 -35.85
CA SER A 256 -18.73 11.90 -36.63
C SER A 256 -19.65 10.67 -36.75
N ARG A 257 -19.08 9.47 -36.86
CA ARG A 257 -19.84 8.22 -36.89
C ARG A 257 -20.52 7.94 -35.55
N LEU A 258 -19.81 8.15 -34.43
CA LEU A 258 -20.37 7.96 -33.09
C LEU A 258 -21.43 9.00 -32.76
N ASN A 259 -21.22 10.28 -33.11
CA ASN A 259 -22.22 11.34 -32.96
C ASN A 259 -23.54 10.99 -33.68
N ARG A 260 -23.47 10.43 -34.89
CA ARG A 260 -24.68 9.95 -35.61
C ARG A 260 -25.33 8.73 -34.95
N LYS A 261 -24.55 7.80 -34.42
CA LYS A 261 -25.07 6.58 -33.79
C LYS A 261 -25.65 6.82 -32.40
N LYS A 262 -25.07 7.75 -31.64
CA LYS A 262 -25.56 8.22 -30.35
C LYS A 262 -27.03 8.63 -30.42
N ALA A 263 -27.44 9.34 -31.48
CA ALA A 263 -28.84 9.72 -31.70
C ALA A 263 -29.80 8.53 -31.91
N ARG A 264 -29.27 7.32 -32.11
CA ARG A 264 -30.01 6.07 -32.34
C ARG A 264 -29.51 4.97 -31.40
N ALA A 265 -29.35 5.29 -30.11
CA ALA A 265 -28.89 4.35 -29.10
C ALA A 265 -29.65 3.02 -29.18
N ASP A 266 -28.92 1.90 -29.12
CA ASP A 266 -29.48 0.57 -29.28
C ASP A 266 -30.35 0.19 -28.06
N LYS A 267 -31.67 0.11 -28.23
CA LYS A 267 -32.66 -0.19 -27.16
C LYS A 267 -32.44 -1.53 -26.41
N HIS A 268 -31.55 -2.38 -26.88
CA HIS A 268 -31.24 -3.69 -26.26
C HIS A 268 -29.95 -3.69 -25.47
N LEU A 269 -29.16 -2.63 -25.60
CA LEU A 269 -28.03 -2.40 -24.73
C LEU A 269 -28.55 -1.81 -23.42
N LYS A 270 -28.16 -2.44 -22.32
CA LYS A 270 -28.49 -1.99 -20.98
C LYS A 270 -27.20 -1.58 -20.28
N LEU A 271 -27.25 -0.43 -19.64
CA LEU A 271 -26.13 0.18 -18.94
C LEU A 271 -26.62 0.64 -17.57
N ASN A 272 -25.83 0.38 -16.55
CA ASN A 272 -26.01 0.97 -15.23
C ASN A 272 -24.66 1.42 -14.69
N ILE A 273 -24.60 2.63 -14.17
CA ILE A 273 -23.44 3.17 -13.46
C ILE A 273 -23.76 3.13 -11.98
N GLU A 274 -22.84 2.56 -11.22
CA GLU A 274 -23.04 2.29 -9.80
C GLU A 274 -22.15 3.16 -8.93
N LYS A 275 -20.94 3.45 -9.42
CA LYS A 275 -19.98 4.29 -8.69
C LYS A 275 -19.22 5.20 -9.65
N THR A 276 -19.07 6.45 -9.22
CA THR A 276 -18.12 7.41 -9.79
C THR A 276 -17.38 8.12 -8.67
N SER A 277 -16.06 8.19 -8.73
CA SER A 277 -15.23 8.92 -7.75
C SER A 277 -13.96 9.47 -8.41
N PHE A 278 -13.36 10.48 -7.78
CA PHE A 278 -12.01 10.91 -8.10
C PHE A 278 -11.06 10.29 -7.07
N GLU A 279 -9.95 9.71 -7.54
CA GLU A 279 -9.01 8.95 -6.72
C GLU A 279 -7.58 9.49 -6.94
N THR A 280 -6.85 9.70 -5.85
CA THR A 280 -5.44 10.12 -5.89
C THR A 280 -4.52 8.91 -6.10
N GLY A 281 -3.55 9.03 -7.00
CA GLY A 281 -2.57 7.95 -7.26
C GLY A 281 -1.61 7.70 -6.10
N MET A 282 -1.20 6.44 -5.87
CA MET A 282 -0.11 6.06 -4.95
C MET A 282 0.99 5.31 -5.72
N GLY A 283 2.26 5.65 -5.52
CA GLY A 283 3.41 4.87 -6.03
C GLY A 283 4.20 5.52 -7.17
N ASP A 284 4.69 4.68 -8.09
CA ASP A 284 5.56 5.01 -9.24
C ASP A 284 4.84 5.77 -10.36
N GLU A 285 3.50 5.69 -10.42
CA GLU A 285 2.67 6.50 -11.30
C GLU A 285 1.65 7.33 -10.50
N GLN A 286 2.09 8.52 -10.05
CA GLN A 286 1.25 9.57 -9.45
C GLN A 286 0.24 10.19 -10.43
N THR A 287 -0.53 9.39 -11.16
CA THR A 287 -1.59 9.90 -12.04
C THR A 287 -2.93 9.73 -11.37
N ASP A 288 -3.48 10.83 -10.86
CA ASP A 288 -4.86 10.89 -10.38
C ASP A 288 -5.82 10.40 -11.48
N TYR A 289 -6.97 9.85 -11.09
CA TYR A 289 -7.92 9.29 -12.05
C TYR A 289 -9.37 9.42 -11.60
N TYR A 290 -10.26 9.44 -12.59
CA TYR A 290 -11.69 9.28 -12.37
C TYR A 290 -12.06 7.80 -12.49
N LEU A 291 -12.59 7.24 -11.42
CA LEU A 291 -13.15 5.89 -11.36
C LEU A 291 -14.59 5.93 -11.85
N ILE A 292 -14.94 5.05 -12.79
CA ILE A 292 -16.31 4.78 -13.21
C ILE A 292 -16.53 3.28 -13.19
N GLU A 293 -17.54 2.82 -12.45
CA GLU A 293 -17.87 1.42 -12.29
C GLU A 293 -19.35 1.17 -12.56
N GLY A 294 -19.64 0.03 -13.17
CA GLY A 294 -21.00 -0.42 -13.39
C GLY A 294 -21.05 -1.70 -14.21
N TRP A 295 -22.14 -1.87 -14.96
CA TRP A 295 -22.30 -2.98 -15.90
C TRP A 295 -22.89 -2.52 -17.21
N PHE A 296 -22.46 -3.17 -18.29
CA PHE A 296 -22.85 -2.85 -19.66
C PHE A 296 -23.00 -4.12 -20.49
N ILE A 297 -24.22 -4.39 -20.94
CA ILE A 297 -24.63 -5.69 -21.52
C ILE A 297 -25.53 -5.54 -22.75
N ASP A 298 -25.36 -6.44 -23.74
CA ASP A 298 -26.37 -6.72 -24.77
C ASP A 298 -27.22 -7.90 -24.30
N ASP A 299 -28.48 -7.65 -23.93
CA ASP A 299 -29.37 -8.64 -23.30
C ASP A 299 -29.89 -9.71 -24.30
N LYS A 300 -29.56 -9.56 -25.59
CA LYS A 300 -30.01 -10.46 -26.66
C LYS A 300 -28.90 -11.29 -27.27
N ARG A 301 -27.66 -11.13 -26.81
CA ARG A 301 -26.48 -11.72 -27.47
C ARG A 301 -25.48 -12.27 -26.48
N ASP A 302 -24.51 -12.98 -27.05
CA ASP A 302 -23.33 -13.44 -26.34
C ASP A 302 -22.33 -12.31 -26.18
N ASN A 303 -22.09 -11.91 -24.93
CA ASN A 303 -21.31 -10.72 -24.60
C ASN A 303 -19.81 -10.93 -24.77
N SER A 304 -19.31 -12.16 -24.93
CA SER A 304 -17.88 -12.38 -25.23
C SER A 304 -17.47 -11.95 -26.65
N ARG A 305 -18.45 -11.72 -27.51
CA ARG A 305 -18.27 -11.31 -28.92
C ARG A 305 -17.92 -9.84 -29.07
N PHE A 306 -17.97 -9.06 -27.99
CA PHE A 306 -17.79 -7.62 -28.04
C PHE A 306 -16.55 -7.18 -27.28
N ASP A 307 -15.82 -6.23 -27.86
CA ASP A 307 -14.92 -5.36 -27.13
C ASP A 307 -15.73 -4.16 -26.63
N ARG A 308 -15.49 -3.75 -25.39
CA ARG A 308 -16.23 -2.68 -24.73
C ARG A 308 -15.29 -1.54 -24.40
N SER A 309 -15.73 -0.32 -24.67
CA SER A 309 -15.00 0.89 -24.36
C SER A 309 -15.95 1.98 -23.87
N LEU A 310 -15.40 2.92 -23.10
CA LEU A 310 -16.04 4.19 -22.82
C LEU A 310 -15.43 5.23 -23.77
N VAL A 311 -16.28 5.99 -24.45
CA VAL A 311 -15.86 7.10 -25.30
C VAL A 311 -16.38 8.41 -24.70
N LEU A 312 -15.48 9.38 -24.52
CA LEU A 312 -15.83 10.75 -24.17
C LEU A 312 -15.77 11.60 -25.43
N LEU A 313 -16.88 12.23 -25.80
CA LEU A 313 -16.98 13.11 -26.98
C LEU A 313 -17.11 14.56 -26.55
N SER A 314 -16.42 15.46 -27.24
CA SER A 314 -16.54 16.90 -27.07
C SER A 314 -16.47 17.58 -28.44
N GLY A 315 -17.63 17.81 -29.06
CA GLY A 315 -17.71 18.36 -30.42
C GLY A 315 -17.10 17.41 -31.45
N GLU A 316 -15.96 17.78 -32.01
CA GLU A 316 -15.22 16.98 -33.01
C GLU A 316 -14.10 16.12 -32.41
N GLU A 317 -13.83 16.27 -31.11
CA GLU A 317 -12.84 15.47 -30.39
C GLU A 317 -13.48 14.26 -29.74
N GLY A 318 -12.69 13.18 -29.62
CA GLY A 318 -13.12 11.97 -28.92
C GLY A 318 -11.95 11.21 -28.31
N LEU A 319 -12.13 10.77 -27.06
CA LEU A 319 -11.20 9.91 -26.34
C LEU A 319 -11.87 8.56 -26.07
N GLU A 320 -11.22 7.47 -26.46
CA GLU A 320 -11.67 6.11 -26.18
C GLU A 320 -10.81 5.48 -25.08
N PHE A 321 -11.49 4.95 -24.06
CA PHE A 321 -10.88 4.31 -22.90
C PHE A 321 -11.24 2.84 -22.87
N SER A 322 -10.23 2.00 -22.62
CA SER A 322 -10.45 0.58 -22.36
C SER A 322 -11.17 0.37 -21.02
N LEU A 323 -11.94 -0.72 -20.95
CA LEU A 323 -12.67 -1.11 -19.76
C LEU A 323 -12.08 -2.39 -19.20
N PHE A 324 -11.75 -2.39 -17.91
CA PHE A 324 -11.40 -3.61 -17.22
C PHE A 324 -12.66 -4.45 -16.99
N PRO A 325 -12.68 -5.74 -17.38
CA PRO A 325 -13.82 -6.60 -17.16
C PRO A 325 -13.98 -6.91 -15.67
N LYS A 326 -15.21 -6.78 -15.14
CA LYS A 326 -15.54 -7.13 -13.76
C LYS A 326 -16.57 -8.24 -13.71
N TYR A 327 -16.31 -9.26 -12.90
CA TYR A 327 -17.25 -10.36 -12.69
C TYR A 327 -18.46 -9.88 -11.88
N ARG A 328 -19.67 -10.20 -12.36
CA ARG A 328 -20.95 -9.77 -11.78
C ARG A 328 -21.96 -10.90 -11.80
N ARG A 329 -22.01 -11.65 -10.70
CA ARG A 329 -22.93 -12.76 -10.51
C ARG A 329 -24.39 -12.31 -10.51
N ASP A 330 -24.68 -11.25 -9.79
CA ASP A 330 -25.98 -10.61 -9.68
C ASP A 330 -26.53 -10.18 -11.05
N VAL A 331 -25.70 -9.56 -11.91
CA VAL A 331 -26.11 -9.18 -13.27
C VAL A 331 -26.41 -10.43 -14.11
N GLY A 332 -25.63 -11.50 -13.97
CA GLY A 332 -25.89 -12.77 -14.63
C GLY A 332 -27.19 -13.44 -14.18
N GLU A 333 -27.56 -13.29 -12.91
CA GLU A 333 -28.82 -13.82 -12.35
C GLU A 333 -30.05 -13.06 -12.85
N VAL A 334 -29.93 -11.75 -13.13
CA VAL A 334 -31.00 -10.94 -13.72
C VAL A 334 -31.10 -11.15 -15.23
N HIS A 335 -29.96 -11.21 -15.93
CA HIS A 335 -29.87 -11.28 -17.39
C HIS A 335 -29.62 -12.69 -17.92
N LYS A 336 -30.41 -13.68 -17.46
CA LYS A 336 -30.23 -15.11 -17.79
C LYS A 336 -30.27 -15.44 -19.28
N LYS A 337 -30.95 -14.62 -20.09
CA LYS A 337 -31.07 -14.80 -21.54
C LYS A 337 -29.84 -14.30 -22.30
N ALA A 338 -29.02 -13.46 -21.68
CA ALA A 338 -27.81 -12.93 -22.29
C ALA A 338 -26.66 -13.93 -22.13
N GLY A 339 -26.00 -14.27 -23.24
CA GLY A 339 -24.84 -15.16 -23.20
C GLY A 339 -23.67 -14.48 -22.49
N ARG A 340 -23.00 -15.21 -21.58
CA ARG A 340 -21.83 -14.76 -20.81
C ARG A 340 -22.03 -13.40 -20.11
N ALA A 341 -23.23 -13.19 -19.56
CA ALA A 341 -23.61 -12.01 -18.78
C ALA A 341 -22.74 -11.78 -17.53
N LEU A 342 -22.10 -12.82 -16.99
CA LEU A 342 -21.28 -12.74 -15.78
C LEU A 342 -20.07 -11.79 -15.91
N LEU A 343 -19.61 -11.50 -17.12
CA LEU A 343 -18.53 -10.54 -17.38
C LEU A 343 -19.05 -9.17 -17.84
N ALA A 344 -20.35 -8.90 -17.70
CA ALA A 344 -20.95 -7.64 -18.09
C ALA A 344 -20.50 -6.44 -17.23
N GLY A 345 -19.95 -6.68 -16.04
CA GLY A 345 -19.37 -5.65 -15.21
C GLY A 345 -18.15 -5.00 -15.86
N PHE A 346 -17.91 -3.74 -15.50
CA PHE A 346 -16.71 -3.03 -15.91
C PHE A 346 -16.23 -2.05 -14.84
N VAL A 347 -14.93 -1.75 -14.92
CA VAL A 347 -14.30 -0.61 -14.25
C VAL A 347 -13.52 0.17 -15.29
N CYS A 348 -13.67 1.49 -15.29
CA CYS A 348 -12.88 2.43 -16.07
C CYS A 348 -12.11 3.33 -15.12
N LYS A 349 -10.79 3.42 -15.30
CA LYS A 349 -9.91 4.31 -14.53
C LYS A 349 -9.33 5.35 -15.47
N LEU A 350 -10.07 6.44 -15.67
CA LEU A 350 -9.75 7.52 -16.60
C LEU A 350 -8.59 8.36 -16.04
N PRO A 351 -7.39 8.37 -16.66
CA PRO A 351 -6.31 9.20 -16.14
C PRO A 351 -6.70 10.68 -16.23
N ALA A 352 -6.61 11.40 -15.11
CA ALA A 352 -7.07 12.78 -14.99
C ALA A 352 -6.33 13.73 -15.93
N ALA A 353 -5.10 13.40 -16.32
CA ALA A 353 -4.30 14.15 -17.28
C ALA A 353 -4.97 14.34 -18.66
N PHE A 354 -5.88 13.43 -19.05
CA PHE A 354 -6.62 13.53 -20.31
C PHE A 354 -7.94 14.30 -20.19
N ILE A 355 -8.36 14.67 -18.98
CA ILE A 355 -9.64 15.32 -18.73
C ILE A 355 -9.43 16.81 -18.47
N GLN A 356 -9.81 17.64 -19.44
CA GLN A 356 -9.70 19.09 -19.32
C GLN A 356 -10.80 19.67 -18.42
N LYS A 357 -10.39 20.36 -17.36
CA LYS A 357 -11.32 21.03 -16.43
C LYS A 357 -12.17 22.08 -17.16
N GLY A 358 -13.49 22.02 -16.97
CA GLY A 358 -14.45 22.97 -17.55
C GLY A 358 -14.89 22.63 -18.99
N LYS A 359 -14.27 21.63 -19.63
CA LYS A 359 -14.73 21.08 -20.91
C LYS A 359 -15.85 20.08 -20.65
N LYS A 360 -16.94 20.17 -21.41
CA LYS A 360 -18.09 19.26 -21.30
C LYS A 360 -17.83 18.02 -22.14
N TYR A 361 -17.92 16.85 -21.53
CA TYR A 361 -17.81 15.58 -22.24
C TYR A 361 -19.12 14.81 -22.23
N GLU A 362 -19.47 14.25 -23.39
CA GLU A 362 -20.60 13.35 -23.54
C GLU A 362 -20.11 11.90 -23.52
N ALA A 363 -20.53 11.12 -22.51
CA ALA A 363 -20.11 9.73 -22.34
C ALA A 363 -20.93 8.75 -23.19
N VAL A 364 -20.25 7.97 -24.02
CA VAL A 364 -20.83 6.95 -24.91
C VAL A 364 -20.17 5.60 -24.66
N PHE A 365 -20.95 4.61 -24.23
CA PHE A 365 -20.48 3.24 -24.08
C PHE A 365 -20.61 2.48 -25.39
N VAL A 366 -19.52 1.91 -25.87
CA VAL A 366 -19.44 1.29 -27.20
C VAL A 366 -19.19 -0.21 -27.07
N MET A 367 -19.96 -1.01 -27.81
CA MET A 367 -19.70 -2.42 -28.05
C MET A 367 -19.26 -2.64 -29.51
N LYS A 368 -18.00 -2.97 -29.73
CA LYS A 368 -17.47 -3.32 -31.05
C LYS A 368 -17.49 -4.83 -31.21
N THR A 369 -18.08 -5.34 -32.28
CA THR A 369 -18.06 -6.79 -32.54
C THR A 369 -16.64 -7.20 -32.95
N LYS A 370 -16.05 -8.16 -32.23
CA LYS A 370 -14.71 -8.68 -32.53
C LYS A 370 -14.63 -9.14 -34.00
N GLY A 371 -13.59 -8.69 -34.70
CA GLY A 371 -13.38 -8.99 -36.12
C GLY A 371 -14.34 -8.31 -37.11
N ARG A 372 -15.15 -7.31 -36.68
CA ARG A 372 -16.03 -6.55 -37.59
C ARG A 372 -15.96 -5.05 -37.30
N ASN A 373 -16.10 -4.24 -38.36
CA ASN A 373 -16.13 -2.76 -38.24
C ASN A 373 -17.45 -2.19 -37.68
N ASN A 374 -18.41 -3.04 -37.30
CA ASN A 374 -19.69 -2.61 -36.80
C ASN A 374 -19.67 -2.40 -35.28
N ALA A 375 -19.85 -1.15 -34.87
CA ALA A 375 -19.95 -0.73 -33.47
C ALA A 375 -21.41 -0.44 -33.09
N ARG A 376 -21.81 -0.84 -31.90
CA ARG A 376 -23.10 -0.51 -31.27
C ARG A 376 -22.84 0.41 -30.10
N CYS A 377 -23.78 1.27 -29.75
CA CYS A 377 -23.57 2.20 -28.65
C CYS A 377 -24.80 2.38 -27.77
N ALA A 378 -24.55 2.44 -26.47
CA ALA A 378 -25.47 2.98 -25.49
C ALA A 378 -24.94 4.34 -25.04
N VAL A 379 -25.85 5.25 -24.78
CA VAL A 379 -25.53 6.61 -24.34
C VAL A 379 -25.81 6.66 -22.85
N TRP A 380 -24.90 7.26 -22.11
CA TRP A 380 -25.15 7.55 -20.71
C TRP A 380 -25.82 8.92 -20.60
N ASP A 381 -27.15 8.94 -20.64
CA ASP A 381 -27.97 10.17 -20.75
C ASP A 381 -27.80 11.17 -19.58
N ARG A 382 -27.10 10.81 -18.50
CA ARG A 382 -26.89 11.68 -17.31
C ARG A 382 -25.48 12.25 -17.14
N ALA A 383 -24.52 11.91 -18.01
CA ALA A 383 -23.14 12.36 -17.85
C ALA A 383 -22.78 13.41 -18.90
N VAL A 384 -23.05 14.67 -18.56
CA VAL A 384 -22.12 15.74 -18.93
C VAL A 384 -21.05 15.71 -17.85
N LEU A 385 -19.91 15.07 -18.15
CA LEU A 385 -18.72 15.14 -17.31
C LEU A 385 -18.08 16.52 -17.42
#